data_AF-A0A4W4DYW2-F1
#
_entry.id   AF-A0A4W4DYW2-F1
#
_cell.length_a   1.000
_cell.length_b   1.000
_cell.length_c   1.000
_cell.angle_alpha   90.00
_cell.angle_beta   90.00
_cell.angle_gamma   90.00
#
_symmetry.space_group_name_H-M   'P 1'
#
loop_
_entity.id
_entity.type
_entity.pdbx_description
1 polymer ?
#
loop_
_entity_poly.entity_id
_entity_poly.type
_entity_poly.pdbx_seq_one_letter_code
_entity_poly.pdbx_strand_id
1 'polypeptide(L)'
;CFKPSNVYIQPFLQQTLSKMCGVAPLNNKIVGGQNAAAGSWPWQVSIHHAYNFHFCDGSLINSGWVLTAAHCFANTKTNITNMNQVSRSVTSVTINPNYDANTLNNDLALLQLSSTVTFTPYITPICLAASGSTFFNGTLSWVTGWGNISTDVGSEVQVPIIGNRQCFCLYGGGITGNMICAGALTGGKDSCQGDSGGPIILKQGSIWIQAGIVSFGTGCAQANYPGVYTRVSQYQNWINQVITSNQPGFVMYMSSGTNADINVTCSNLLSATNLFRLDVSFLVCSLCLFFPSISFIGWLKCQLSLKALCLPDLMTNQNAEFWHWRQSLSVKSCVAKFKRRPGYLTQCE
;
A
#
# COMPACT_ATOMS: atom_id res chain seq x y z
N CYS A 1 25.38 0.37 54.72
CA CYS A 1 26.29 1.07 53.79
C CYS A 1 26.56 0.21 52.56
N PHE A 2 25.71 0.26 51.54
CA PHE A 2 26.02 -0.36 50.25
C PHE A 2 26.79 0.67 49.40
N LYS A 3 28.06 0.37 49.09
CA LYS A 3 28.83 1.12 48.10
C LYS A 3 28.29 0.81 46.71
N PRO A 4 28.15 1.79 45.81
CA PRO A 4 27.81 1.52 44.43
C PRO A 4 29.03 0.91 43.72
N SER A 5 28.83 -0.26 43.11
CA SER A 5 29.80 -0.89 42.22
C SER A 5 29.84 -0.11 40.92
N ASN A 6 30.99 0.49 40.61
CA ASN A 6 31.25 1.06 39.29
C ASN A 6 31.22 -0.06 38.24
N VAL A 7 30.22 -0.06 37.36
CA VAL A 7 30.18 -0.91 36.18
C VAL A 7 31.13 -0.32 35.15
N TYR A 8 32.34 -0.85 35.09
CA TYR A 8 33.28 -0.55 34.00
C TYR A 8 32.79 -1.24 32.73
N ILE A 9 32.17 -0.46 31.83
CA ILE A 9 31.89 -0.92 30.46
C ILE A 9 33.24 -1.12 29.79
N GLN A 10 33.59 -2.37 29.53
CA GLN A 10 34.85 -2.77 28.90
C GLN A 10 35.01 -2.06 27.52
N PRO A 11 36.23 -1.59 27.16
CA PRO A 11 36.48 -0.90 25.87
C PRO A 11 36.14 -1.73 24.62
N PHE A 12 35.98 -3.05 24.77
CA PHE A 12 35.66 -3.96 23.68
C PHE A 12 34.25 -3.71 23.09
N LEU A 13 33.30 -3.22 23.88
CA LEU A 13 31.93 -2.88 23.42
C LEU A 13 31.88 -1.62 22.54
N GLN A 14 32.88 -0.74 22.67
CA GLN A 14 32.91 0.53 21.92
C GLN A 14 33.36 0.32 20.46
N GLN A 15 34.06 -0.79 20.18
CA GLN A 15 34.55 -1.14 18.85
C GLN A 15 33.52 -1.89 17.99
N THR A 16 32.47 -2.47 18.59
CA THR A 16 31.37 -3.17 17.90
C THR A 16 30.21 -2.26 17.50
N LEU A 17 30.07 -1.08 18.11
CA LEU A 17 29.00 -0.12 17.83
C LEU A 17 29.14 0.57 16.45
N SER A 18 30.34 0.60 15.86
CA SER A 18 30.59 1.22 14.56
C SER A 18 30.06 0.40 13.36
N LYS A 19 29.63 -0.85 13.58
CA LYS A 19 29.10 -1.76 12.54
C LYS A 19 27.67 -2.24 12.77
N MET A 20 27.04 -1.98 13.92
CA MET A 20 25.72 -2.54 14.22
C MET A 20 24.62 -1.49 14.07
N CYS A 21 23.79 -1.67 13.05
CA CYS A 21 22.52 -0.96 12.90
C CYS A 21 21.47 -1.49 13.88
N GLY A 22 20.35 -0.78 14.02
CA GLY A 22 19.16 -1.26 14.73
C GLY A 22 19.33 -1.35 16.25
N VAL A 23 20.31 -0.66 16.82
CA VAL A 23 20.55 -0.60 18.26
C VAL A 23 20.09 0.75 18.80
N ALA A 24 19.18 0.74 19.78
CA ALA A 24 18.71 1.93 20.48
C ALA A 24 19.02 1.82 21.99
N PRO A 25 20.21 2.27 22.43
CA PRO A 25 20.69 2.06 23.81
C PRO A 25 19.83 2.73 24.89
N LEU A 26 19.14 3.81 24.52
CA LEU A 26 18.32 4.60 25.44
C LEU A 26 16.83 4.23 25.38
N ASN A 27 16.45 3.28 24.52
CA ASN A 27 15.08 2.81 24.41
C ASN A 27 14.83 1.71 25.47
N ASN A 28 14.34 2.12 26.64
CA ASN A 28 14.06 1.27 27.80
C ASN A 28 12.56 0.94 27.98
N LYS A 29 11.72 1.19 26.96
CA LYS A 29 10.27 1.32 27.13
C LYS A 29 9.46 0.01 27.16
N ILE A 30 8.42 0.07 28.00
CA ILE A 30 7.09 -0.59 27.90
C ILE A 30 6.06 0.50 27.51
N VAL A 31 5.02 0.16 26.74
CA VAL A 31 4.40 0.95 25.64
C VAL A 31 3.14 1.75 26.01
N GLY A 32 2.90 2.89 25.32
CA GLY A 32 1.54 3.44 25.11
C GLY A 32 1.44 4.86 24.53
N GLY A 33 1.73 5.09 23.22
CA GLY A 33 1.31 6.28 22.44
C GLY A 33 1.47 7.65 23.10
N GLN A 34 2.72 8.10 23.30
CA GLN A 34 3.07 9.37 23.94
C GLN A 34 4.29 9.99 23.25
N ASN A 35 4.70 11.18 23.69
CA ASN A 35 5.99 11.78 23.36
C ASN A 35 7.14 10.75 23.44
N ALA A 36 7.97 10.71 22.40
CA ALA A 36 9.18 9.90 22.38
C ALA A 36 10.23 10.54 23.30
N ALA A 37 10.82 9.74 24.20
CA ALA A 37 11.92 10.24 25.03
C ALA A 37 13.16 10.46 24.14
N ALA A 38 13.95 11.49 24.43
CA ALA A 38 15.15 11.81 23.65
C ALA A 38 16.07 10.59 23.53
N GLY A 39 16.46 10.24 22.29
CA GLY A 39 17.30 9.08 21.99
C GLY A 39 16.58 7.73 21.95
N SER A 40 15.24 7.68 22.14
CA SER A 40 14.47 6.44 21.98
C SER A 40 14.54 5.89 20.56
N TRP A 41 14.63 6.78 19.56
CA TRP A 41 14.66 6.48 18.14
C TRP A 41 15.86 7.19 17.48
N PRO A 42 17.09 6.71 17.73
CA PRO A 42 18.33 7.41 17.40
C PRO A 42 18.63 7.50 15.89
N TRP A 43 17.83 6.84 15.06
CA TRP A 43 17.87 6.92 13.59
C TRP A 43 16.89 7.92 13.02
N GLN A 44 15.96 8.47 13.81
CA GLN A 44 14.94 9.39 13.31
C GLN A 44 15.62 10.66 12.76
N VAL A 45 15.26 11.05 11.54
CA VAL A 45 15.77 12.26 10.88
C VAL A 45 14.61 13.19 10.57
N SER A 46 14.69 14.43 11.04
CA SER A 46 13.80 15.50 10.61
C SER A 46 14.36 16.19 9.37
N ILE A 47 13.61 16.22 8.28
CA ILE A 47 14.00 16.84 7.01
C ILE A 47 13.32 18.20 6.90
N HIS A 48 14.14 19.24 6.71
CA HIS A 48 13.69 20.62 6.68
C HIS A 48 13.86 21.23 5.29
N HIS A 49 12.89 22.04 4.88
CA HIS A 49 12.98 22.91 3.70
C HIS A 49 13.81 24.17 4.02
N ALA A 50 13.99 25.03 3.02
CA ALA A 50 14.46 26.39 3.23
C ALA A 50 13.60 27.07 4.31
N TYR A 51 14.20 27.92 5.15
CA TYR A 51 13.59 28.55 6.34
C TYR A 51 13.36 27.63 7.56
N ASN A 52 14.00 26.46 7.60
CA ASN A 52 14.04 25.56 8.76
C ASN A 52 12.66 24.99 9.19
N PHE A 53 11.71 24.87 8.26
CA PHE A 53 10.44 24.20 8.55
C PHE A 53 10.55 22.69 8.24
N HIS A 54 10.20 21.86 9.23
CA HIS A 54 10.07 20.41 9.06
C HIS A 54 8.96 20.09 8.06
N PHE A 55 9.21 19.22 7.09
CA PHE A 55 8.20 18.85 6.10
C PHE A 55 8.09 17.36 5.81
N CYS A 56 9.18 16.62 6.03
CA CYS A 56 9.23 15.17 5.91
C CYS A 56 10.18 14.61 6.97
N ASP A 57 9.99 13.33 7.24
CA ASP A 57 10.84 12.50 8.04
C ASP A 57 11.77 11.64 7.18
N GLY A 58 12.74 11.04 7.86
CA GLY A 58 13.64 10.07 7.29
C GLY A 58 14.27 9.21 8.37
N SER A 59 15.15 8.33 7.93
CA SER A 59 15.85 7.39 8.79
C SER A 59 17.32 7.30 8.40
N LEU A 60 18.20 7.45 9.38
CA LEU A 60 19.64 7.23 9.20
C LEU A 60 19.89 5.73 8.98
N ILE A 61 20.46 5.35 7.84
CA ILE A 61 20.67 3.93 7.47
C ILE A 61 22.15 3.50 7.49
N ASN A 62 23.06 4.47 7.49
CA ASN A 62 24.49 4.33 7.79
C ASN A 62 25.03 5.70 8.23
N SER A 63 26.34 5.90 8.30
CA SER A 63 26.90 7.18 8.76
C SER A 63 26.77 8.34 7.77
N GLY A 64 26.35 8.13 6.52
CA GLY A 64 26.33 9.16 5.48
C GLY A 64 25.06 9.20 4.62
N TRP A 65 24.06 8.39 4.93
CA TRP A 65 22.86 8.21 4.12
C TRP A 65 21.60 8.17 4.95
N VAL A 66 20.56 8.81 4.41
CA VAL A 66 19.20 8.82 4.96
C VAL A 66 18.24 8.20 3.94
N LEU A 67 17.35 7.33 4.42
CA LEU A 67 16.24 6.77 3.65
C LEU A 67 14.94 7.52 3.97
N THR A 68 14.18 7.87 2.94
CA THR A 68 12.94 8.66 3.02
C THR A 68 12.04 8.37 1.80
N ALA A 69 10.92 9.06 1.68
CA ALA A 69 9.98 8.93 0.56
C ALA A 69 10.41 9.78 -0.66
N ALA A 70 10.05 9.34 -1.86
CA ALA A 70 10.31 10.07 -3.11
C ALA A 70 9.39 11.29 -3.24
N HIS A 71 8.12 11.18 -2.81
CA HIS A 71 7.13 12.26 -2.92
C HIS A 71 7.55 13.53 -2.17
N CYS A 72 8.40 13.41 -1.14
CA CYS A 72 9.01 14.54 -0.43
C CYS A 72 9.86 15.45 -1.36
N PHE A 73 10.42 14.90 -2.44
CA PHE A 73 11.40 15.59 -3.29
C PHE A 73 10.99 15.69 -4.76
N ALA A 74 9.90 15.02 -5.17
CA ALA A 74 9.45 14.98 -6.56
C ALA A 74 9.16 16.37 -7.17
N ASN A 75 8.95 17.39 -6.35
CA ASN A 75 8.58 18.74 -6.79
C ASN A 75 9.51 19.87 -6.30
N THR A 76 10.67 19.60 -5.69
CA THR A 76 11.42 20.66 -4.99
C THR A 76 12.95 20.58 -5.14
N LYS A 77 13.56 21.74 -5.44
CA LYS A 77 15.00 22.00 -5.24
C LYS A 77 15.19 22.49 -3.81
N THR A 78 15.83 21.71 -2.94
CA THR A 78 15.87 22.04 -1.50
C THR A 78 17.29 22.25 -0.99
N ASN A 79 17.54 23.43 -0.43
CA ASN A 79 18.68 23.68 0.46
C ASN A 79 18.28 23.26 1.88
N ILE A 80 19.06 22.36 2.46
CA ILE A 80 18.77 21.71 3.74
C ILE A 80 19.68 22.30 4.82
N THR A 81 19.08 22.93 5.83
CA THR A 81 19.75 23.35 7.07
C THR A 81 18.83 23.10 8.25
N ASN A 82 19.39 22.72 9.41
CA ASN A 82 18.60 22.53 10.63
C ASN A 82 19.38 22.74 11.95
N MET A 83 18.66 22.89 13.07
CA MET A 83 19.16 23.03 14.45
C MET A 83 18.73 21.85 15.35
N ASN A 84 19.61 21.54 16.30
CA ASN A 84 19.60 20.45 17.32
C ASN A 84 19.84 19.01 16.83
N GLN A 85 20.77 18.36 17.55
CA GLN A 85 21.49 17.11 17.26
C GLN A 85 22.02 16.95 15.83
N VAL A 86 23.30 17.32 15.65
CA VAL A 86 24.13 17.16 14.44
C VAL A 86 23.40 17.46 13.11
N SER A 87 23.46 18.73 12.70
CA SER A 87 22.97 19.15 11.39
C SER A 87 23.90 18.73 10.25
N ARG A 88 23.33 18.30 9.13
CA ARG A 88 24.03 17.97 7.88
C ARG A 88 23.21 18.47 6.70
N SER A 89 23.88 19.15 5.77
CA SER A 89 23.29 19.41 4.46
C SER A 89 23.28 18.13 3.61
N VAL A 90 22.35 18.06 2.66
CA VAL A 90 22.30 16.96 1.68
C VAL A 90 23.03 17.39 0.41
N THR A 91 23.94 16.55 -0.06
CA THR A 91 24.70 16.77 -1.30
C THR A 91 24.01 16.20 -2.53
N SER A 92 23.23 15.14 -2.36
CA SER A 92 22.52 14.48 -3.45
C SER A 92 21.23 13.85 -2.97
N VAL A 93 20.20 13.93 -3.80
CA VAL A 93 18.91 13.26 -3.65
C VAL A 93 18.77 12.28 -4.80
N THR A 94 18.68 10.99 -4.50
CA THR A 94 18.47 9.93 -5.49
C THR A 94 17.07 9.36 -5.32
N ILE A 95 16.16 9.77 -6.19
CA ILE A 95 14.78 9.23 -6.25
C ILE A 95 14.80 7.89 -6.97
N ASN A 96 13.99 6.93 -6.52
CA ASN A 96 13.83 5.67 -7.25
C ASN A 96 13.33 5.94 -8.69
N PRO A 97 14.02 5.44 -9.73
CA PRO A 97 13.66 5.76 -11.12
C PRO A 97 12.30 5.20 -11.55
N ASN A 98 11.75 4.25 -10.80
CA ASN A 98 10.43 3.67 -11.05
C ASN A 98 9.33 4.33 -10.20
N TYR A 99 9.63 5.40 -9.47
CA TYR A 99 8.63 6.16 -8.72
C TYR A 99 7.55 6.70 -9.65
N ASP A 100 6.29 6.44 -9.33
CA ASP A 100 5.13 6.94 -10.06
C ASP A 100 4.32 7.87 -9.15
N ALA A 101 4.33 9.16 -9.47
CA ALA A 101 3.63 10.19 -8.70
C ALA A 101 2.10 10.07 -8.72
N ASN A 102 1.52 9.34 -9.68
CA ASN A 102 0.06 9.15 -9.74
C ASN A 102 -0.41 8.02 -8.82
N THR A 103 0.38 6.95 -8.73
CA THR A 103 0.03 5.75 -7.93
C THR A 103 0.76 5.68 -6.60
N LEU A 104 1.74 6.56 -6.38
CA LEU A 104 2.69 6.54 -5.26
C LEU A 104 3.42 5.20 -5.12
N ASN A 105 3.53 4.45 -6.21
CA ASN A 105 4.28 3.21 -6.24
C ASN A 105 5.79 3.51 -6.34
N ASN A 106 6.61 2.68 -5.68
CA ASN A 106 8.07 2.91 -5.58
C ASN A 106 8.43 4.26 -4.96
N ASP A 107 7.69 4.66 -3.92
CA ASP A 107 7.87 5.93 -3.22
C ASP A 107 9.02 5.85 -2.19
N LEU A 108 10.25 5.90 -2.69
CA LEU A 108 11.45 5.99 -1.87
C LEU A 108 12.57 6.81 -2.53
N ALA A 109 13.35 7.49 -1.70
CA ALA A 109 14.53 8.24 -2.07
C ALA A 109 15.66 8.04 -1.06
N LEU A 110 16.89 8.23 -1.52
CA LEU A 110 18.11 8.21 -0.73
C LEU A 110 18.73 9.61 -0.72
N LEU A 111 19.05 10.11 0.47
CA LEU A 111 19.74 11.38 0.66
C LEU A 111 21.18 11.12 1.09
N GLN A 112 22.14 11.67 0.34
CA GLN A 112 23.54 11.63 0.72
C GLN A 112 23.89 12.85 1.57
N LEU A 113 24.47 12.64 2.74
CA LEU A 113 24.90 13.71 3.64
C LEU A 113 26.23 14.32 3.16
N SER A 114 26.41 15.62 3.41
CA SER A 114 27.65 16.34 3.07
C SER A 114 28.88 15.90 3.84
N SER A 115 28.68 15.31 5.02
CA SER A 115 29.73 14.66 5.81
C SER A 115 29.10 13.60 6.69
N THR A 116 29.90 12.59 7.05
CA THR A 116 29.44 11.52 7.92
C THR A 116 29.05 12.04 9.31
N VAL A 117 28.12 11.33 9.96
CA VAL A 117 27.78 11.51 11.37
C VAL A 117 28.59 10.56 12.23
N THR A 118 28.94 11.01 13.43
CA THR A 118 29.56 10.18 14.46
C THR A 118 28.45 9.51 15.25
N PHE A 119 28.50 8.18 15.37
CA PHE A 119 27.50 7.46 16.15
C PHE A 119 27.64 7.74 17.64
N THR A 120 26.50 7.94 18.29
CA THR A 120 26.35 8.19 19.73
C THR A 120 25.13 7.42 20.23
N PRO A 121 24.87 7.33 21.54
CA PRO A 121 23.62 6.73 22.05
C PRO A 121 22.33 7.37 21.50
N TYR A 122 22.43 8.57 20.91
CA TYR A 122 21.31 9.30 20.29
C TYR A 122 21.35 9.31 18.77
N ILE A 123 22.44 8.84 18.15
CA ILE A 123 22.64 8.84 16.69
C ILE A 123 23.18 7.46 16.32
N THR A 124 22.32 6.57 15.83
CA THR A 124 22.71 5.25 15.33
C THR A 124 21.86 4.91 14.11
N PRO A 125 22.38 4.12 13.16
CA PRO A 125 21.61 3.76 11.98
C PRO A 125 20.59 2.66 12.31
N ILE A 126 19.44 2.67 11.63
CA ILE A 126 18.46 1.58 11.65
C ILE A 126 18.88 0.44 10.72
N CYS A 127 18.54 -0.81 11.04
CA CYS A 127 18.69 -1.90 10.08
C CYS A 127 17.52 -1.90 9.09
N LEU A 128 17.77 -2.25 7.84
CA LEU A 128 16.75 -2.37 6.82
C LEU A 128 16.24 -3.80 6.74
N ALA A 129 14.95 -3.98 6.47
CA ALA A 129 14.41 -5.30 6.19
C ALA A 129 15.03 -5.90 4.93
N ALA A 130 15.63 -7.07 5.06
CA ALA A 130 16.23 -7.79 3.94
C ALA A 130 15.16 -8.35 2.98
N SER A 131 15.55 -8.57 1.73
CA SER A 131 14.74 -9.28 0.73
C SER A 131 14.34 -10.66 1.25
N GLY A 132 13.06 -10.99 1.15
CA GLY A 132 12.48 -12.20 1.73
C GLY A 132 11.93 -12.03 3.15
N SER A 133 12.07 -10.85 3.78
CA SER A 133 11.41 -10.57 5.06
C SER A 133 9.89 -10.68 4.96
N THR A 134 9.27 -11.24 5.99
CA THR A 134 7.83 -11.51 6.05
C THR A 134 7.16 -10.72 7.18
N PHE A 135 6.03 -10.08 6.89
CA PHE A 135 5.27 -9.25 7.83
C PHE A 135 3.81 -9.70 7.85
N PHE A 136 3.45 -10.57 8.78
CA PHE A 136 2.10 -11.12 8.90
C PHE A 136 1.16 -10.15 9.61
N ASN A 137 -0.13 -10.32 9.33
CA ASN A 137 -1.20 -9.51 9.93
C ASN A 137 -1.13 -9.56 11.46
N GLY A 138 -1.32 -8.42 12.11
CA GLY A 138 -1.26 -8.27 13.57
C GLY A 138 0.15 -8.13 14.15
N THR A 139 1.20 -8.25 13.34
CA THR A 139 2.58 -7.99 13.81
C THR A 139 2.68 -6.55 14.30
N LEU A 140 3.08 -6.34 15.56
CA LEU A 140 3.18 -4.99 16.13
C LEU A 140 4.42 -4.26 15.59
N SER A 141 4.20 -3.05 15.11
CA SER A 141 5.21 -2.13 14.61
C SER A 141 5.06 -0.76 15.25
N TRP A 142 6.09 0.07 15.08
CA TRP A 142 6.14 1.44 15.58
C TRP A 142 6.32 2.41 14.44
N VAL A 143 5.60 3.51 14.52
CA VAL A 143 5.75 4.67 13.65
C VAL A 143 6.24 5.82 14.52
N THR A 144 7.23 6.56 14.02
CA THR A 144 7.87 7.65 14.75
C THR A 144 8.02 8.87 13.83
N GLY A 145 7.78 10.05 14.36
CA GLY A 145 7.84 11.28 13.58
C GLY A 145 7.44 12.54 14.32
N TRP A 146 7.43 13.66 13.60
CA TRP A 146 7.00 14.98 14.09
C TRP A 146 5.70 15.47 13.44
N GLY A 147 4.92 14.57 12.83
CA GLY A 147 3.70 14.92 12.11
C GLY A 147 2.64 15.59 12.98
N ASN A 148 2.07 16.70 12.48
CA ASN A 148 0.94 17.50 12.97
C ASN A 148 0.59 17.48 14.47
N ILE A 149 1.60 17.44 15.33
CA ILE A 149 1.52 17.85 16.72
C ILE A 149 2.21 19.20 16.81
N SER A 150 1.52 20.19 17.39
CA SER A 150 1.96 21.57 17.56
C SER A 150 3.13 21.74 18.55
N THR A 151 4.00 20.75 18.66
CA THR A 151 5.09 20.64 19.63
C THR A 151 6.38 20.17 18.95
N ASP A 152 7.52 20.76 19.32
CA ASP A 152 8.86 20.35 18.85
C ASP A 152 9.31 18.94 19.34
N VAL A 153 8.39 18.17 19.92
CA VAL A 153 8.65 16.87 20.54
C VAL A 153 8.23 15.77 19.59
N GLY A 154 9.18 14.90 19.21
CA GLY A 154 8.88 13.73 18.38
C GLY A 154 7.93 12.78 19.10
N SER A 155 7.05 12.13 18.34
CA SER A 155 6.07 11.18 18.85
C SER A 155 6.27 9.78 18.33
N GLU A 156 5.66 8.82 19.02
CA GLU A 156 5.67 7.42 18.66
C GLU A 156 4.26 6.82 18.82
N VAL A 157 3.89 5.94 17.89
CA VAL A 157 2.65 5.16 17.98
C VAL A 157 2.91 3.72 17.60
N GLN A 158 2.35 2.79 18.38
CA GLN A 158 2.37 1.38 18.05
C GLN A 158 1.11 1.01 17.28
N VAL A 159 1.29 0.40 16.11
CA VAL A 159 0.23 -0.02 15.20
C VAL A 159 0.48 -1.45 14.73
N PRO A 160 -0.57 -2.25 14.44
CA PRO A 160 -0.39 -3.57 13.85
C PRO A 160 -0.19 -3.45 12.33
N ILE A 161 0.64 -4.33 11.77
CA ILE A 161 0.71 -4.58 10.33
C ILE A 161 -0.63 -5.15 9.86
N ILE A 162 -1.13 -4.63 8.75
CA ILE A 162 -2.28 -5.17 8.01
C ILE A 162 -1.75 -5.93 6.80
N GLY A 163 -2.27 -7.14 6.60
CA GLY A 163 -1.91 -7.96 5.46
C GLY A 163 -2.22 -7.28 4.12
N ASN A 164 -1.40 -7.51 3.10
CA ASN A 164 -1.51 -6.77 1.83
C ASN A 164 -2.81 -7.04 1.10
N ARG A 165 -3.37 -8.26 1.17
CA ARG A 165 -4.65 -8.58 0.55
C ARG A 165 -5.79 -7.88 1.26
N GLN A 166 -5.80 -7.90 2.59
CA GLN A 166 -6.76 -7.14 3.38
C GLN A 166 -6.67 -5.64 3.06
N CYS A 167 -5.46 -5.08 3.04
CA CYS A 167 -5.26 -3.67 2.72
C CYS A 167 -5.74 -3.33 1.30
N PHE A 168 -5.45 -4.18 0.31
CA PHE A 168 -5.97 -4.04 -1.04
C PHE A 168 -7.50 -4.01 -1.08
N CYS A 169 -8.17 -4.87 -0.31
CA CYS A 169 -9.63 -4.85 -0.21
C CYS A 169 -10.16 -3.57 0.45
N LEU A 170 -9.52 -3.09 1.52
CA LEU A 170 -9.92 -1.89 2.25
C LEU A 170 -9.84 -0.63 1.37
N TYR A 171 -8.80 -0.54 0.53
CA TYR A 171 -8.62 0.55 -0.43
C TYR A 171 -9.42 0.39 -1.74
N GLY A 172 -10.13 -0.73 -1.92
CA GLY A 172 -10.85 -1.00 -3.16
C GLY A 172 -9.96 -1.26 -4.38
N GLY A 173 -8.68 -1.56 -4.17
CA GLY A 173 -7.67 -1.73 -5.22
C GLY A 173 -6.40 -0.91 -4.97
N GLY A 174 -5.50 -0.87 -5.96
CA GLY A 174 -4.34 0.04 -5.99
C GLY A 174 -3.15 -0.32 -5.08
N ILE A 175 -3.34 -1.13 -4.05
CA ILE A 175 -2.24 -1.59 -3.17
C ILE A 175 -1.39 -2.63 -3.88
N THR A 176 -0.10 -2.34 -4.06
CA THR A 176 0.84 -3.23 -4.78
C THR A 176 1.68 -4.07 -3.80
N GLY A 177 2.41 -5.07 -4.33
CA GLY A 177 3.39 -5.84 -3.55
C GLY A 177 4.56 -5.00 -3.01
N ASN A 178 4.76 -3.81 -3.59
CA ASN A 178 5.77 -2.84 -3.17
C ASN A 178 5.33 -2.00 -1.98
N MET A 179 4.09 -2.18 -1.50
CA MET A 179 3.52 -1.47 -0.37
C MET A 179 3.34 -2.43 0.80
N ILE A 180 3.34 -1.88 2.01
CA ILE A 180 2.96 -2.53 3.27
C ILE A 180 2.02 -1.59 4.02
N CYS A 181 1.01 -2.14 4.69
CA CYS A 181 0.02 -1.34 5.42
C CYS A 181 0.12 -1.58 6.92
N ALA A 182 -0.19 -0.55 7.70
CA ALA A 182 -0.23 -0.64 9.16
C ALA A 182 -1.22 0.37 9.73
N GLY A 183 -1.91 -0.01 10.80
CA GLY A 183 -2.89 0.87 11.43
C GLY A 183 -3.91 0.08 12.25
N ALA A 184 -4.53 0.74 13.23
CA ALA A 184 -5.65 0.13 13.95
C ALA A 184 -6.92 0.23 13.08
N LEU A 185 -7.52 -0.91 12.72
CA LEU A 185 -8.74 -0.92 11.90
C LEU A 185 -9.93 -0.23 12.58
N THR A 186 -9.95 -0.17 13.91
CA THR A 186 -10.90 0.62 14.69
C THR A 186 -10.71 2.13 14.57
N GLY A 187 -9.62 2.58 13.93
CA GLY A 187 -9.17 3.95 13.91
C GLY A 187 -8.45 4.36 15.21
N GLY A 188 -8.10 5.64 15.30
CA GLY A 188 -7.51 6.28 16.48
C GLY A 188 -5.99 6.14 16.63
N LYS A 189 -5.32 5.32 15.81
CA LYS A 189 -3.85 5.20 15.78
C LYS A 189 -3.32 5.02 14.36
N ASP A 190 -2.48 5.94 13.90
CA ASP A 190 -1.87 5.95 12.56
C ASP A 190 -0.71 6.97 12.48
N SER A 191 0.07 6.92 11.40
CA SER A 191 0.87 8.07 10.93
C SER A 191 -0.04 9.22 10.49
N CYS A 192 0.45 10.44 10.51
CA CYS A 192 -0.30 11.61 10.05
C CYS A 192 0.55 12.58 9.21
N GLN A 193 -0.01 13.72 8.82
CA GLN A 193 0.70 14.69 7.99
C GLN A 193 1.98 15.18 8.68
N GLY A 194 3.11 15.16 7.97
CA GLY A 194 4.44 15.49 8.48
C GLY A 194 5.28 14.26 8.84
N ASP A 195 4.67 13.09 9.08
CA ASP A 195 5.43 11.84 9.24
C ASP A 195 5.93 11.25 7.90
N SER A 196 5.56 11.88 6.77
CA SER A 196 5.93 11.45 5.41
C SER A 196 7.42 11.16 5.27
N GLY A 197 7.78 10.00 4.75
CA GLY A 197 9.19 9.58 4.65
C GLY A 197 9.78 8.98 5.93
N GLY A 198 9.07 9.05 7.05
CA GLY A 198 9.47 8.46 8.32
C GLY A 198 9.44 6.93 8.31
N PRO A 199 10.15 6.28 9.25
CA PRO A 199 10.26 4.84 9.27
C PRO A 199 9.07 4.19 10.00
N ILE A 200 8.59 3.07 9.46
CA ILE A 200 7.85 2.08 10.27
C ILE A 200 8.79 0.91 10.61
N ILE A 201 8.94 0.66 11.91
CA ILE A 201 9.98 -0.20 12.47
C ILE A 201 9.41 -1.33 13.32
N LEU A 202 10.08 -2.48 13.27
CA LEU A 202 9.77 -3.67 14.05
C LEU A 202 10.99 -4.12 14.82
N LYS A 203 10.78 -4.88 15.89
CA LYS A 203 11.85 -5.44 16.70
C LYS A 203 11.93 -6.96 16.50
N GLN A 204 13.11 -7.48 16.24
CA GLN A 204 13.39 -8.92 16.23
C GLN A 204 14.57 -9.21 17.16
N GLY A 205 14.30 -9.90 18.27
CA GLY A 205 15.27 -10.01 19.36
C GLY A 205 15.66 -8.62 19.89
N SER A 206 16.95 -8.30 19.83
CA SER A 206 17.50 -7.00 20.25
C SER A 206 17.64 -5.98 19.12
N ILE A 207 17.32 -6.35 17.87
CA ILE A 207 17.58 -5.52 16.69
C ILE A 207 16.28 -4.88 16.21
N TRP A 208 16.32 -3.57 15.97
CA TRP A 208 15.27 -2.82 15.30
C TRP A 208 15.48 -2.82 13.79
N ILE A 209 14.40 -3.02 13.05
CA ILE A 209 14.41 -3.23 11.60
C ILE A 209 13.31 -2.37 10.98
N GLN A 210 13.65 -1.54 10.01
CA GLN A 210 12.71 -0.76 9.23
C GLN A 210 12.08 -1.61 8.13
N ALA A 211 10.78 -1.80 8.22
CA ALA A 211 10.00 -2.55 7.23
C ALA A 211 9.36 -1.66 6.17
N GLY A 212 9.16 -0.38 6.48
CA GLY A 212 8.56 0.54 5.54
C GLY A 212 8.93 2.01 5.74
N ILE A 213 8.43 2.81 4.81
CA ILE A 213 8.58 4.27 4.75
C ILE A 213 7.18 4.85 4.61
N VAL A 214 6.77 5.79 5.48
CA VAL A 214 5.46 6.45 5.41
C VAL A 214 5.28 7.07 4.02
N SER A 215 4.22 6.70 3.31
CA SER A 215 3.96 7.14 1.94
C SER A 215 2.63 7.90 1.84
N PHE A 216 1.49 7.26 2.10
CA PHE A 216 0.17 7.90 2.02
C PHE A 216 -0.87 7.24 2.92
N GLY A 217 -2.03 7.87 3.04
CA GLY A 217 -3.18 7.37 3.78
C GLY A 217 -4.45 8.13 3.43
N THR A 218 -5.62 7.58 3.76
CA THR A 218 -6.89 8.30 3.66
C THR A 218 -7.20 8.92 5.03
N GLY A 219 -7.01 10.24 5.14
CA GLY A 219 -7.03 10.92 6.44
C GLY A 219 -5.90 10.46 7.36
N CYS A 220 -6.05 10.71 8.67
CA CYS A 220 -5.19 10.15 9.70
C CYS A 220 -6.03 9.33 10.67
N ALA A 221 -5.61 8.10 10.95
CA ALA A 221 -6.25 7.27 11.97
C ALA A 221 -7.75 7.03 11.75
N GLN A 222 -8.17 7.05 10.48
CA GLN A 222 -9.53 6.73 10.09
C GLN A 222 -9.78 5.23 10.21
N ALA A 223 -10.95 4.86 10.74
CA ALA A 223 -11.35 3.46 10.82
C ALA A 223 -11.36 2.83 9.42
N ASN A 224 -10.84 1.61 9.32
CA ASN A 224 -10.70 0.84 8.08
C ASN A 224 -9.78 1.41 7.00
N TYR A 225 -9.10 2.53 7.23
CA TYR A 225 -8.11 3.09 6.32
C TYR A 225 -6.73 3.13 6.98
N PRO A 226 -5.99 1.99 6.99
CA PRO A 226 -4.64 1.96 7.56
C PRO A 226 -3.69 2.80 6.70
N GLY A 227 -2.65 3.38 7.32
CA GLY A 227 -1.56 4.01 6.58
C GLY A 227 -0.88 3.03 5.62
N VAL A 228 -0.44 3.56 4.49
CA VAL A 228 0.28 2.83 3.44
C VAL A 228 1.73 3.30 3.38
N TYR A 229 2.63 2.34 3.36
CA TYR A 229 4.05 2.54 3.47
C TYR A 229 4.75 1.83 2.30
N THR A 230 5.84 2.39 1.80
CA THR A 230 6.72 1.69 0.85
C THR A 230 7.37 0.51 1.55
N ARG A 231 7.33 -0.70 0.97
CA ARG A 231 7.87 -1.95 1.53
C ARG A 231 9.37 -2.05 1.31
N VAL A 232 10.18 -1.70 2.32
CA VAL A 232 11.65 -1.64 2.24
C VAL A 232 12.27 -2.94 1.73
N SER A 233 11.74 -4.10 2.10
CA SER A 233 12.30 -5.40 1.70
C SER A 233 12.28 -5.66 0.18
N GLN A 234 11.49 -4.91 -0.60
CA GLN A 234 11.50 -5.00 -2.06
C GLN A 234 12.65 -4.20 -2.71
N TYR A 235 13.30 -3.32 -1.95
CA TYR A 235 14.23 -2.33 -2.49
C TYR A 235 15.69 -2.55 -2.09
N GLN A 236 16.02 -3.67 -1.41
CA GLN A 236 17.39 -3.97 -1.01
C GLN A 236 18.39 -3.87 -2.18
N ASN A 237 18.04 -4.43 -3.34
CA ASN A 237 18.93 -4.40 -4.50
C ASN A 237 19.18 -2.98 -5.00
N TRP A 238 18.13 -2.17 -5.10
CA TRP A 238 18.25 -0.78 -5.54
C TRP A 238 19.07 0.06 -4.54
N ILE A 239 18.84 -0.10 -3.24
CA ILE A 239 19.61 0.59 -2.19
C ILE A 239 21.10 0.23 -2.30
N ASN A 240 21.44 -1.05 -2.50
CA ASN A 240 22.83 -1.49 -2.66
C ASN A 240 23.48 -1.03 -3.98
N GLN A 241 22.69 -0.79 -5.02
CA GLN A 241 23.18 -0.23 -6.28
C GLN A 241 23.54 1.26 -6.15
N VAL A 242 22.75 2.02 -5.39
CA VAL A 242 23.00 3.44 -5.14
C VAL A 242 24.15 3.62 -4.13
N ILE A 243 24.15 2.85 -3.04
CA ILE A 243 25.13 2.95 -1.96
C ILE A 243 26.21 1.87 -2.16
N THR A 244 27.27 2.22 -2.88
CA THR A 244 28.36 1.28 -3.24
C THR A 244 29.43 1.14 -2.15
N SER A 245 29.48 2.06 -1.19
CA SER A 245 30.43 2.03 -0.07
C SER A 245 29.72 2.29 1.27
N ASN A 246 30.19 1.65 2.35
CA ASN A 246 29.56 1.71 3.67
C ASN A 246 28.06 1.32 3.60
N GLN A 247 27.76 0.19 2.99
CA GLN A 247 26.39 -0.28 2.78
C GLN A 247 25.60 -0.36 4.10
N PRO A 248 24.28 -0.04 4.07
CA PRO A 248 23.42 -0.20 5.23
C PRO A 248 23.28 -1.68 5.60
N GLY A 249 23.00 -1.95 6.88
CA GLY A 249 22.79 -3.33 7.34
C GLY A 249 21.39 -3.83 6.99
N PHE A 250 21.31 -4.98 6.33
CA PHE A 250 20.05 -5.67 6.04
C PHE A 250 19.87 -6.87 6.97
N VAL A 251 18.69 -7.01 7.56
CA VAL A 251 18.35 -8.12 8.48
C VAL A 251 17.04 -8.76 8.05
N MET A 252 17.01 -10.09 8.01
CA MET A 252 15.82 -10.88 7.70
C MET A 252 14.82 -10.82 8.85
N TYR A 253 13.70 -10.12 8.67
CA TYR A 253 12.59 -10.16 9.60
C TYR A 253 11.64 -11.32 9.28
N MET A 254 11.33 -12.14 10.28
CA MET A 254 10.43 -13.27 10.14
C MET A 254 9.28 -13.15 11.12
N SER A 255 8.07 -12.89 10.62
CA SER A 255 6.87 -12.93 11.45
C SER A 255 6.62 -14.34 11.98
N SER A 256 6.25 -14.44 13.25
CA SER A 256 5.80 -15.68 13.87
C SER A 256 4.33 -15.97 13.57
N GLY A 257 3.93 -17.24 13.63
CA GLY A 257 2.54 -17.66 13.46
C GLY A 257 2.14 -17.91 12.01
N THR A 258 0.83 -17.95 11.75
CA THR A 258 0.26 -18.25 10.43
C THR A 258 -0.11 -16.98 9.69
N ASN A 259 0.19 -16.93 8.39
CA ASN A 259 -0.21 -15.82 7.53
C ASN A 259 -1.72 -15.89 7.19
N ALA A 260 -2.57 -15.34 8.06
CA ALA A 260 -4.02 -15.30 7.85
C ALA A 260 -4.45 -14.52 6.59
N ASP A 261 -3.60 -13.58 6.13
CA ASP A 261 -3.88 -12.76 4.94
C ASP A 261 -3.94 -13.59 3.65
N ILE A 262 -3.34 -14.77 3.62
CA ILE A 262 -3.36 -15.66 2.43
C ILE A 262 -4.76 -16.17 2.07
N ASN A 263 -5.72 -16.09 2.99
CA ASN A 263 -7.10 -16.51 2.76
C ASN A 263 -8.06 -15.33 2.56
N VAL A 264 -7.54 -14.09 2.58
CA VAL A 264 -8.37 -12.90 2.39
C VAL A 264 -8.74 -12.75 0.92
N THR A 265 -10.05 -12.58 0.66
CA THR A 265 -10.64 -12.33 -0.65
C THR A 265 -11.55 -11.11 -0.59
N CYS A 266 -11.48 -10.23 -1.60
CA CYS A 266 -12.29 -9.02 -1.64
C CYS A 266 -13.68 -9.32 -2.22
N SER A 267 -14.69 -9.50 -1.36
CA SER A 267 -16.06 -9.78 -1.78
C SER A 267 -16.66 -8.66 -2.66
N ASN A 268 -16.20 -7.42 -2.49
CA ASN A 268 -16.76 -6.25 -3.18
C ASN A 268 -16.09 -5.91 -4.52
N LEU A 269 -14.86 -6.38 -4.79
CA LEU A 269 -14.19 -6.13 -6.09
C LEU A 269 -14.68 -7.07 -7.22
N LEU A 270 -15.21 -8.24 -6.87
CA LEU A 270 -15.78 -9.21 -7.83
C LEU A 270 -17.13 -8.76 -8.40
N SER A 271 -17.75 -7.70 -7.85
CA SER A 271 -19.02 -7.18 -8.36
C SER A 271 -18.85 -6.35 -9.65
N ALA A 272 -17.64 -5.89 -9.97
CA ALA A 272 -17.37 -5.14 -11.20
C ALA A 272 -17.32 -6.02 -12.46
N THR A 273 -17.01 -7.31 -12.35
CA THR A 273 -17.01 -8.22 -13.51
C THR A 273 -18.42 -8.64 -13.95
N ASN A 274 -19.43 -8.49 -13.09
CA ASN A 274 -20.83 -8.73 -13.47
C ASN A 274 -21.47 -7.52 -14.17
N LEU A 275 -20.90 -6.32 -14.07
CA LEU A 275 -21.37 -5.14 -14.80
C LEU A 275 -20.93 -5.16 -16.27
N PHE A 276 -19.73 -5.67 -16.57
CA PHE A 276 -19.27 -5.83 -17.97
C PHE A 276 -19.95 -6.98 -18.74
N ARG A 277 -20.62 -7.92 -18.06
CA ARG A 277 -21.42 -8.96 -18.73
C ARG A 277 -22.78 -8.42 -19.22
N LEU A 278 -23.31 -7.37 -18.61
CA LEU A 278 -24.58 -6.77 -19.03
C LEU A 278 -24.42 -5.91 -20.30
N ASP A 279 -23.26 -5.27 -20.51
CA ASP A 279 -23.05 -4.40 -21.68
C ASP A 279 -22.80 -5.16 -23.00
N VAL A 280 -22.21 -6.36 -22.95
CA VAL A 280 -22.04 -7.18 -24.17
C VAL A 280 -23.38 -7.73 -24.64
N SER A 281 -24.29 -8.07 -23.73
CA SER A 281 -25.65 -8.50 -24.08
C SER A 281 -26.47 -7.37 -24.73
N PHE A 282 -26.29 -6.12 -24.28
CA PHE A 282 -26.96 -4.94 -24.86
C PHE A 282 -26.41 -4.53 -26.23
N LEU A 283 -25.10 -4.69 -26.46
CA LEU A 283 -24.48 -4.41 -27.77
C LEU A 283 -24.93 -5.44 -28.82
N VAL A 284 -25.02 -6.72 -28.45
CA VAL A 284 -25.48 -7.78 -29.37
C VAL A 284 -26.97 -7.63 -29.68
N CYS A 285 -27.78 -7.14 -28.74
CA CYS A 285 -29.21 -6.91 -28.98
C CYS A 285 -29.50 -5.70 -29.88
N SER A 286 -28.63 -4.68 -29.87
CA SER A 286 -28.79 -3.46 -30.70
C SER A 286 -28.36 -3.66 -32.16
N LEU A 287 -27.43 -4.57 -32.44
CA LEU A 287 -26.96 -4.88 -33.81
C LEU A 287 -28.02 -5.60 -34.67
N CYS A 288 -29.03 -6.23 -34.07
CA CYS A 288 -30.13 -6.87 -34.79
C CYS A 288 -31.23 -5.91 -35.24
N LEU A 289 -31.27 -4.68 -34.71
CA LEU A 289 -32.31 -3.68 -35.04
C LEU A 289 -31.95 -2.76 -36.21
N PHE A 290 -30.71 -2.77 -36.69
CA PHE A 290 -30.22 -1.83 -37.72
C PHE A 290 -29.92 -2.43 -39.11
N PHE A 291 -30.20 -3.72 -39.34
CA PHE A 291 -30.03 -4.33 -40.67
C PHE A 291 -31.35 -4.91 -41.22
N PRO A 292 -32.09 -4.18 -42.08
CA PRO A 292 -33.36 -4.64 -42.64
C PRO A 292 -33.20 -5.59 -43.85
N SER A 293 -32.12 -6.37 -43.93
CA SER A 293 -31.81 -7.17 -45.14
C SER A 293 -31.13 -8.51 -44.86
N ILE A 294 -31.48 -9.19 -43.77
CA ILE A 294 -31.08 -10.59 -43.56
C ILE A 294 -32.25 -11.49 -43.98
N SER A 295 -31.96 -12.43 -44.88
CA SER A 295 -32.90 -13.44 -45.36
C SER A 295 -33.49 -14.27 -44.21
N PHE A 296 -34.69 -14.83 -44.41
CA PHE A 296 -35.48 -15.57 -43.41
C PHE A 296 -34.70 -16.68 -42.66
N ILE A 297 -33.61 -17.19 -43.25
CA ILE A 297 -32.71 -18.19 -42.67
C ILE A 297 -31.78 -17.60 -41.60
N GLY A 298 -31.37 -16.33 -41.72
CA GLY A 298 -30.51 -15.67 -40.73
C GLY A 298 -31.26 -15.27 -39.45
N TRP A 299 -32.56 -15.02 -39.54
CA TRP A 299 -33.41 -14.72 -38.38
C TRP A 299 -33.60 -15.94 -37.46
N LEU A 300 -33.76 -17.14 -38.04
CA LEU A 300 -33.93 -18.38 -37.27
C LEU A 300 -32.66 -18.81 -36.53
N LYS A 301 -31.47 -18.58 -37.11
CA LYS A 301 -30.18 -18.84 -36.45
C LYS A 301 -29.91 -17.89 -35.28
N CYS A 302 -30.41 -16.65 -35.35
CA CYS A 302 -30.27 -15.66 -34.27
C CYS A 302 -31.12 -16.04 -33.03
N GLN A 303 -32.33 -16.57 -33.23
CA GLN A 303 -33.19 -17.08 -32.15
C GLN A 303 -32.67 -18.36 -31.46
N LEU A 304 -31.97 -19.24 -32.18
CA LEU A 304 -31.44 -20.48 -31.61
C LEU A 304 -30.19 -20.27 -30.75
N SER A 305 -29.34 -19.28 -31.07
CA SER A 305 -28.16 -18.96 -30.25
C SER A 305 -28.50 -18.25 -28.93
N LEU A 306 -29.64 -17.55 -28.85
CA LEU A 306 -30.12 -16.89 -27.63
C LEU A 306 -30.57 -17.88 -26.54
N LYS A 307 -31.04 -19.09 -26.90
CA LYS A 307 -31.42 -20.12 -25.91
C LYS A 307 -30.23 -20.81 -25.22
N ALA A 308 -29.05 -20.77 -25.82
CA ALA A 308 -27.86 -21.42 -25.27
C ALA A 308 -27.05 -20.53 -24.30
N LEU A 309 -27.29 -19.21 -24.29
CA LEU A 309 -26.50 -18.24 -23.51
C LEU A 309 -27.15 -17.80 -22.18
N CYS A 310 -28.35 -18.28 -21.84
CA CYS A 310 -29.11 -17.85 -20.65
C CYS A 310 -29.25 -18.90 -19.54
N LEU A 311 -28.36 -19.89 -19.42
CA LEU A 311 -28.29 -20.76 -18.23
C LEU A 311 -26.84 -20.87 -17.75
N PRO A 312 -26.57 -20.45 -16.51
CA PRO A 312 -26.02 -21.40 -15.56
C PRO A 312 -26.67 -21.35 -14.16
N ASP A 313 -26.91 -22.55 -13.63
CA ASP A 313 -26.86 -22.98 -12.23
C ASP A 313 -27.48 -22.09 -11.14
N LEU A 314 -28.74 -22.38 -10.83
CA LEU A 314 -29.35 -22.19 -9.51
C LEU A 314 -29.49 -23.57 -8.84
N MET A 315 -28.45 -24.02 -8.16
CA MET A 315 -28.57 -25.03 -7.11
C MET A 315 -27.81 -24.55 -5.88
N THR A 316 -28.54 -23.95 -4.93
CA THR A 316 -28.48 -24.26 -3.49
C THR A 316 -29.40 -23.31 -2.69
N ASN A 317 -30.02 -23.90 -1.66
CA ASN A 317 -30.79 -23.30 -0.55
C ASN A 317 -32.28 -22.96 -0.73
N GLN A 318 -33.08 -23.96 -0.34
CA GLN A 318 -34.15 -23.97 0.68
C GLN A 318 -35.13 -22.78 0.82
N ASN A 319 -36.41 -23.18 0.85
CA ASN A 319 -37.62 -22.50 1.34
C ASN A 319 -38.40 -21.66 0.31
N ALA A 320 -39.47 -22.23 -0.25
CA ALA A 320 -40.84 -21.67 -0.21
C ALA A 320 -41.80 -22.48 -1.10
N GLU A 321 -43.04 -22.58 -0.62
CA GLU A 321 -44.11 -23.46 -1.06
C GLU A 321 -44.82 -23.03 -2.35
N PHE A 322 -45.42 -24.03 -3.02
CA PHE A 322 -46.62 -24.04 -3.86
C PHE A 322 -47.20 -22.71 -4.37
N TRP A 323 -47.42 -22.60 -5.70
CA TRP A 323 -48.75 -22.39 -6.31
C TRP A 323 -48.75 -22.84 -7.78
N HIS A 324 -49.79 -23.59 -8.16
CA HIS A 324 -50.04 -24.17 -9.48
C HIS A 324 -50.40 -23.13 -10.55
N TRP A 325 -50.00 -23.37 -11.82
CA TRP A 325 -50.91 -23.29 -12.98
C TRP A 325 -50.36 -24.12 -14.16
N ARG A 326 -51.16 -25.10 -14.63
CA ARG A 326 -50.99 -25.77 -15.94
C ARG A 326 -51.66 -24.90 -17.01
N GLN A 327 -51.11 -24.84 -18.22
CA GLN A 327 -51.91 -25.10 -19.43
C GLN A 327 -51.05 -25.37 -20.68
N SER A 328 -51.59 -26.30 -21.48
CA SER A 328 -51.11 -26.92 -22.70
C SER A 328 -51.32 -26.02 -23.92
N LEU A 329 -50.42 -26.05 -24.91
CA LEU A 329 -50.62 -25.43 -26.22
C LEU A 329 -50.21 -26.40 -27.35
N SER A 330 -51.19 -26.80 -28.17
CA SER A 330 -51.01 -27.50 -29.45
C SER A 330 -51.60 -26.69 -30.61
N VAL A 331 -50.71 -26.32 -31.54
CA VAL A 331 -50.80 -25.96 -32.97
C VAL A 331 -52.19 -25.83 -33.65
N LYS A 332 -52.43 -24.69 -34.30
CA LYS A 332 -53.24 -24.58 -35.55
C LYS A 332 -52.61 -23.60 -36.55
N SER A 333 -52.50 -24.07 -37.80
CA SER A 333 -51.95 -23.39 -38.99
C SER A 333 -52.85 -22.28 -39.54
N CYS A 334 -52.24 -21.24 -40.13
CA CYS A 334 -52.91 -20.30 -41.05
C CYS A 334 -52.23 -20.32 -42.42
N VAL A 335 -53.01 -20.58 -43.47
CA VAL A 335 -52.64 -20.53 -44.90
C VAL A 335 -53.38 -19.35 -45.52
N ALA A 336 -52.67 -18.41 -46.17
CA ALA A 336 -53.28 -17.28 -46.88
C ALA A 336 -53.28 -17.51 -48.40
N LYS A 337 -54.46 -17.32 -49.02
CA LYS A 337 -54.77 -17.47 -50.46
C LYS A 337 -54.68 -16.11 -51.18
N PHE A 338 -54.07 -16.09 -52.37
CA PHE A 338 -54.03 -14.95 -53.29
C PHE A 338 -55.38 -14.71 -53.99
N LYS A 339 -55.72 -13.44 -54.27
CA LYS A 339 -56.80 -13.04 -55.19
C LYS A 339 -56.39 -11.80 -56.00
N ARG A 340 -56.37 -11.90 -57.33
CA ARG A 340 -56.19 -10.80 -58.32
C ARG A 340 -57.55 -10.31 -58.83
N ARG A 341 -57.66 -9.05 -59.24
CA ARG A 341 -58.38 -8.54 -60.45
C ARG A 341 -58.15 -7.02 -60.68
N PRO A 342 -58.44 -6.44 -61.89
CA PRO A 342 -57.56 -5.49 -62.59
C PRO A 342 -58.19 -4.13 -62.98
N GLY A 343 -57.40 -3.20 -63.54
CA GLY A 343 -57.89 -2.11 -64.43
C GLY A 343 -57.08 -0.79 -64.46
N TYR A 344 -56.42 -0.55 -65.59
CA TYR A 344 -55.81 0.67 -66.20
C TYR A 344 -55.98 2.08 -65.59
N LEU A 345 -54.89 2.85 -65.51
CA LEU A 345 -54.58 3.98 -66.43
C LEU A 345 -53.17 4.57 -66.16
N THR A 346 -52.54 4.97 -67.26
CA THR A 346 -51.25 5.66 -67.44
C THR A 346 -51.25 7.13 -66.98
N GLN A 347 -50.11 7.68 -66.55
CA GLN A 347 -49.30 8.71 -67.24
C GLN A 347 -48.42 9.53 -66.26
N CYS A 348 -47.27 9.96 -66.78
CA CYS A 348 -46.17 10.69 -66.12
C CYS A 348 -46.52 12.08 -65.58
N GLU A 349 -45.90 12.48 -64.46
CA GLU A 349 -44.87 13.52 -64.35
C GLU A 349 -44.07 13.33 -63.05
#